data_AF-A0A954JXE3-F1
#
_entry.id   AF-A0A954JXE3-F1
#
_cell.length_a   1.000
_cell.length_b   1.000
_cell.length_c   1.000
_cell.angle_alpha   90.00
_cell.angle_beta   90.00
_cell.angle_gamma   90.00
#
_symmetry.space_group_name_H-M   'P 1'
#
loop_
_entity.id
_entity.type
_entity.pdbx_description
1 polymer ?
#
loop_
_entity_poly.entity_id
_entity_poly.type
_entity_poly.pdbx_seq_one_letter_code
_entity_poly.pdbx_strand_id
1 'polypeptide(L)'
;MNKLSIPRFGFAIAAACTVAYAGCVLVMTTVPHEAAVRFFNSMMHGIDVASIMRWDMPVWETVSGIIETFVLGWLFGALIACCYNCCGTGRDAVNEHGSQ
;
A
#
# COMPACT_ATOMS: atom_id res chain seq x y z
N MET A 1 12.82 14.25 -18.01
CA MET A 1 12.75 13.02 -17.16
C MET A 1 11.71 12.05 -17.71
N ASN A 2 11.89 10.73 -17.50
CA ASN A 2 10.87 9.74 -17.86
C ASN A 2 9.61 9.98 -17.01
N LYS A 3 8.45 10.19 -17.64
CA LYS A 3 7.17 10.38 -16.92
C LYS A 3 6.63 9.02 -16.46
N LEU A 4 6.16 8.95 -15.22
CA LEU A 4 5.42 7.78 -14.75
C LEU A 4 3.99 7.82 -15.29
N SER A 5 3.53 6.70 -15.83
CA SER A 5 2.11 6.51 -16.17
C SER A 5 1.30 6.36 -14.88
N ILE A 6 0.57 7.41 -14.52
CA ILE A 6 -0.26 7.50 -13.30
C ILE A 6 -1.19 6.28 -13.13
N PRO A 7 -2.04 5.91 -14.12
CA PRO A 7 -2.98 4.80 -13.91
C PRO A 7 -2.27 3.45 -13.78
N ARG A 8 -1.18 3.23 -14.53
CA ARG A 8 -0.42 1.97 -14.47
C ARG A 8 0.32 1.81 -13.16
N PHE A 9 0.94 2.88 -12.67
CA PHE A 9 1.67 2.84 -11.41
C PHE A 9 0.71 2.74 -10.22
N GLY A 10 -0.39 3.50 -10.24
CA GLY A 10 -1.47 3.36 -9.25
C GLY A 10 -1.98 1.92 -9.16
N PHE A 11 -2.32 1.30 -10.29
CA PHE A 11 -2.75 -0.09 -10.34
C PHE A 11 -1.69 -1.07 -9.80
N ALA A 12 -0.40 -0.87 -10.10
CA ALA A 12 0.66 -1.72 -9.60
C ALA A 12 0.77 -1.68 -8.06
N ILE A 13 0.69 -0.48 -7.46
CA ILE A 13 0.68 -0.31 -6.01
C ILE A 13 -0.58 -0.94 -5.40
N ALA A 14 -1.75 -0.70 -6.00
CA ALA A 14 -3.02 -1.30 -5.57
C ALA A 14 -2.96 -2.83 -5.53
N ALA A 15 -2.44 -3.45 -6.59
CA ALA A 15 -2.29 -4.90 -6.69
C ALA A 15 -1.31 -5.43 -5.63
N ALA A 16 -0.16 -4.78 -5.45
CA ALA A 16 0.82 -5.19 -4.45
C ALA A 16 0.25 -5.11 -3.01
N CYS A 17 -0.42 -4.01 -2.67
CA CYS A 17 -1.08 -3.85 -1.36
C CYS A 17 -2.17 -4.90 -1.14
N THR A 18 -2.94 -5.22 -2.18
CA THR A 18 -4.00 -6.24 -2.11
C THR A 18 -3.42 -7.63 -1.89
N VAL A 19 -2.33 -7.98 -2.58
CA VAL A 19 -1.62 -9.25 -2.37
C VAL A 19 -1.05 -9.33 -0.95
N ALA A 20 -0.49 -8.24 -0.44
CA ALA A 20 -0.01 -8.19 0.94
C ALA A 20 -1.14 -8.41 1.95
N TYR A 21 -2.30 -7.76 1.76
CA TYR A 21 -3.49 -7.97 2.59
C TYR A 21 -3.97 -9.43 2.54
N ALA A 22 -4.06 -10.02 1.35
CA ALA A 22 -4.41 -11.43 1.20
C ALA A 22 -3.40 -12.35 1.90
N GLY A 23 -2.11 -12.03 1.86
CA GLY A 23 -1.06 -12.71 2.63
C GLY A 23 -1.32 -12.66 4.13
N CYS A 24 -1.74 -11.52 4.67
CA CYS A 24 -2.11 -11.41 6.09
C CYS A 24 -3.29 -12.34 6.44
N VAL A 25 -4.34 -12.36 5.61
CA VAL A 25 -5.50 -13.26 5.79
C VAL A 25 -5.07 -14.73 5.74
N LEU A 26 -4.17 -15.10 4.83
CA LEU A 26 -3.64 -16.46 4.75
C LEU A 26 -2.88 -16.85 6.02
N VAL A 27 -2.04 -15.97 6.57
CA VAL A 27 -1.35 -16.23 7.84
C VAL A 27 -2.37 -16.45 8.97
N MET A 28 -3.37 -15.58 9.07
CA MET A 28 -4.39 -15.69 10.12
C MET A 28 -5.25 -16.96 10.00
N THR A 29 -5.45 -17.49 8.80
CA THR A 29 -6.27 -18.70 8.58
C THR A 29 -5.47 -20.01 8.68
N THR A 30 -4.14 -19.97 8.55
CA THR A 30 -3.30 -21.18 8.48
C THR A 30 -2.42 -21.40 9.72
N VAL A 31 -2.14 -20.35 10.48
CA VAL A 31 -1.21 -20.36 11.62
C VAL A 31 -1.98 -20.19 12.92
N PRO A 32 -1.60 -20.86 14.03
CA PRO A 32 -2.23 -20.65 15.33
C PRO A 32 -2.06 -19.20 15.81
N HIS A 33 -3.08 -18.71 16.53
CA HIS A 33 -3.19 -17.33 17.00
C HIS A 33 -1.90 -16.77 17.63
N GLU A 34 -1.28 -17.50 18.56
CA GLU A 34 -0.06 -17.05 19.25
C GLU A 34 1.12 -16.81 18.30
N ALA A 35 1.27 -17.67 17.28
CA ALA A 35 2.34 -17.54 16.30
C ALA A 35 2.06 -16.39 15.32
N ALA A 36 0.80 -16.18 14.94
CA ALA A 36 0.40 -15.02 14.13
C ALA A 36 0.66 -13.70 14.88
N VAL A 37 0.29 -13.60 16.17
CA VAL A 37 0.58 -12.43 17.01
C VAL A 37 2.09 -12.14 17.06
N ARG A 38 2.93 -13.15 17.32
CA ARG A 38 4.39 -12.97 17.37
C ARG A 38 4.95 -12.49 16.03
N PHE A 39 4.45 -13.03 14.92
CA PHE A 39 4.85 -12.63 13.58
C PHE A 39 4.51 -11.14 13.31
N PHE A 40 3.28 -10.73 13.56
CA PHE A 40 2.85 -9.35 13.34
C PHE A 40 3.53 -8.36 14.31
N ASN A 41 3.74 -8.73 15.58
CA ASN A 41 4.51 -7.92 16.54
C ASN A 41 5.96 -7.72 16.08
N SER A 42 6.56 -8.72 15.43
CA SER A 42 7.90 -8.57 14.84
C SER A 42 7.93 -7.61 13.65
N MET A 43 6.83 -7.49 12.89
CA MET A 43 6.74 -6.54 11.77
C MET A 43 6.44 -5.12 12.24
N MET A 44 5.57 -4.96 13.26
CA MET A 44 5.10 -3.65 13.75
C MET A 44 5.86 -3.16 14.99
N HIS A 45 7.17 -3.41 15.03
CA HIS A 45 8.08 -3.10 16.15
C HIS A 45 7.56 -2.05 17.15
N GLY A 46 7.16 -2.49 18.35
CA GLY A 46 6.69 -1.62 19.43
C GLY A 46 5.17 -1.52 19.60
N ILE A 47 4.38 -2.18 18.74
CA ILE A 47 2.93 -2.31 18.89
C ILE A 47 2.58 -3.76 19.19
N ASP A 48 1.80 -4.00 20.26
CA ASP A 48 1.23 -5.32 20.53
C ASP A 48 -0.11 -5.49 19.81
N VAL A 49 -0.09 -6.26 18.74
CA VAL A 49 -1.23 -6.49 17.85
C VAL A 49 -2.32 -7.33 18.50
N ALA A 50 -2.02 -8.11 19.53
CA ALA A 50 -3.00 -8.92 20.24
C ALA A 50 -4.13 -8.06 20.85
N SER A 51 -3.83 -6.81 21.18
CA SER A 51 -4.78 -5.87 21.77
C SER A 51 -5.83 -5.32 20.78
N ILE A 52 -5.52 -5.33 19.48
CA ILE A 52 -6.35 -4.73 18.42
C ILE A 52 -6.86 -5.73 17.39
N MET A 53 -6.22 -6.91 17.29
CA MET A 53 -6.52 -7.89 16.26
C MET A 53 -7.81 -8.66 16.60
N ARG A 54 -8.80 -8.58 15.72
CA ARG A 54 -10.04 -9.36 15.84
C ARG A 54 -9.89 -10.66 15.04
N TRP A 55 -9.81 -11.78 15.76
CA TRP A 55 -9.60 -13.10 15.13
C TRP A 55 -10.85 -13.61 14.41
N ASP A 56 -12.03 -13.37 15.00
CA ASP A 56 -13.31 -13.75 14.42
C ASP A 56 -13.82 -12.65 13.47
N MET A 57 -13.33 -12.68 12.24
CA MET A 57 -13.77 -11.77 11.18
C MET A 57 -14.61 -12.52 10.14
N PRO A 58 -15.86 -12.10 9.88
CA PRO A 58 -16.66 -12.72 8.83
C PRO A 58 -16.07 -12.43 7.46
N VAL A 59 -16.22 -13.37 6.53
CA VAL A 59 -15.64 -13.30 5.17
C VAL A 59 -16.03 -12.03 4.43
N TRP A 60 -17.22 -11.48 4.66
CA TRP A 60 -17.67 -10.25 4.00
C TRP A 60 -16.82 -9.02 4.37
N GLU A 61 -16.37 -8.92 5.63
CA GLU A 61 -15.50 -7.83 6.08
C GLU A 61 -14.09 -7.97 5.48
N THR A 62 -13.63 -9.20 5.25
CA THR A 62 -12.37 -9.45 4.53
C THR A 62 -12.48 -9.00 3.07
N VAL A 63 -13.62 -9.26 2.42
CA VAL A 63 -13.87 -8.81 1.04
C VAL A 63 -13.94 -7.29 0.97
N SER A 64 -14.61 -6.62 1.92
CA SER A 64 -14.61 -5.16 1.96
C SER A 64 -13.21 -4.60 2.20
N GLY A 65 -12.42 -5.20 3.09
CA GLY A 65 -11.03 -4.81 3.34
C GLY A 65 -10.12 -4.94 2.13
N ILE A 66 -10.33 -5.96 1.28
CA ILE A 66 -9.64 -6.11 -0.01
C ILE A 66 -9.96 -4.93 -0.94
N ILE A 67 -11.24 -4.58 -1.08
CA ILE A 67 -11.68 -3.48 -1.95
C ILE A 67 -11.11 -2.16 -1.45
N GLU A 68 -11.20 -1.89 -0.14
CA GLU A 68 -10.68 -0.68 0.48
C GLU A 68 -9.16 -0.56 0.30
N THR A 69 -8.41 -1.65 0.57
CA THR A 69 -6.95 -1.70 0.39
C THR A 69 -6.56 -1.44 -1.06
N PHE A 70 -7.30 -2.01 -2.01
CA PHE A 70 -7.05 -1.81 -3.44
C PHE A 70 -7.28 -0.35 -3.85
N VAL A 71 -8.41 0.24 -3.46
CA VAL A 71 -8.74 1.63 -3.79
C VAL A 71 -7.73 2.59 -3.16
N LEU A 72 -7.41 2.41 -1.87
CA LEU A 72 -6.42 3.24 -1.17
C LEU A 72 -5.03 3.11 -1.80
N GLY A 73 -4.60 1.88 -2.10
CA GLY A 73 -3.32 1.62 -2.78
C GLY A 73 -3.24 2.27 -4.16
N TRP A 74 -4.33 2.25 -4.93
CA TRP A 74 -4.38 2.95 -6.22
C TRP A 74 -4.21 4.44 -6.01
N LEU A 75 -5.03 5.06 -5.14
CA LEU A 75 -4.98 6.49 -4.88
C LEU A 75 -3.59 6.93 -4.40
N PHE A 76 -2.95 6.17 -3.51
CA PHE A 76 -1.61 6.44 -3.04
C PHE A 76 -0.56 6.34 -4.17
N GLY A 77 -0.64 5.29 -5.00
CA GLY A 77 0.25 5.17 -6.15
C GLY A 77 0.05 6.30 -7.16
N ALA A 78 -1.21 6.68 -7.45
CA ALA A 78 -1.51 7.80 -8.32
C ALA A 78 -0.93 9.12 -7.76
N LEU A 79 -1.08 9.36 -6.45
CA LEU A 79 -0.49 10.51 -5.77
C LEU A 79 1.03 10.55 -5.91
N ILE A 80 1.71 9.44 -5.66
CA ILE A 80 3.18 9.33 -5.80
C ILE A 80 3.60 9.61 -7.26
N ALA A 81 2.91 9.03 -8.24
CA ALA A 81 3.20 9.28 -9.65
C ALA A 81 2.98 10.74 -10.06
N CYS A 82 1.92 11.38 -9.55
CA CYS A 82 1.69 12.82 -9.72
C CYS A 82 2.82 13.64 -9.12
N CYS A 83 3.20 13.39 -7.87
CA CYS A 83 4.30 14.09 -7.21
C CYS A 83 5.62 13.92 -7.98
N TYR A 84 5.94 12.70 -8.43
CA TYR A 84 7.13 12.42 -9.22
C TYR A 84 7.15 13.22 -10.52
N ASN A 85 6.03 13.26 -11.24
CA ASN A 85 5.91 14.00 -12.50
C ASN A 85 5.98 15.53 -12.28
N CYS A 86 5.34 16.06 -11.24
CA CYS A 86 5.33 17.50 -10.93
C CYS A 86 6.70 18.01 -10.44
N CYS A 87 7.35 17.29 -9.52
CA CYS A 87 8.70 17.62 -9.07
C CYS A 87 9.73 17.52 -10.21
N GLY A 88 9.46 16.68 -11.21
CA GLY A 88 10.25 16.63 -12.43
C GLY A 88 10.07 17.90 -13.29
N THR A 89 8.83 18.29 -13.55
CA THR A 89 8.52 19.45 -14.40
C THR A 89 9.12 20.77 -13.89
N GLY A 90 9.24 20.98 -12.57
CA GLY A 90 9.85 22.19 -12.03
C GLY A 90 11.34 22.37 -12.39
N ARG A 91 12.06 21.28 -12.65
CA ARG A 91 13.50 21.31 -13.00
C ARG A 91 13.74 21.59 -14.48
N ASP A 92 12.80 21.21 -15.33
CA ASP A 92 12.88 21.41 -16.77
C ASP A 92 12.56 22.90 -17.12
N ALA A 93 11.61 23.53 -16.41
CA ALA A 93 11.26 24.95 -16.59
C ALA A 93 12.37 25.95 -16.14
N VAL A 94 13.18 25.59 -15.15
CA VAL A 94 14.32 26.42 -14.70
C VAL A 94 15.48 26.38 -15.71
N ASN A 95 15.71 25.25 -16.37
CA ASN A 95 16.80 25.12 -17.34
C ASN A 95 16.52 25.85 -18.67
N GLU A 96 15.25 26.00 -19.06
CA GLU A 96 14.87 26.78 -20.25
C GLU A 96 15.05 28.30 -20.04
N HIS A 97 14.92 28.80 -18.82
CA HIS A 97 15.06 30.24 -18.52
C HIS A 97 16.48 30.69 -18.14
N GLY A 98 17.41 29.76 -17.88
CA GLY A 98 18.82 30.06 -17.58
C GLY A 98 19.75 30.05 -18.79
N SER A 99 19.22 29.91 -20.00
CA SER A 99 19.97 29.82 -21.26
C SER A 99 19.59 30.89 -22.29
N GLN A 100 19.02 32.02 -21.84
CA GLN A 100 18.98 33.27 -22.60
C GLN A 100 19.98 34.28 -22.05
#